data_AF-A0A6N6N345-F1
#
_entry.id   AF-A0A6N6N345-F1
#
_cell.length_a   1.000
_cell.length_b   1.000
_cell.length_c   1.000
_cell.angle_alpha   90.00
_cell.angle_beta   90.00
_cell.angle_gamma   90.00
#
_symmetry.space_group_name_H-M   'P 1'
#
loop_
_entity.id
_entity.type
_entity.pdbx_description
1 polymer ?
#
loop_
_entity_poly.entity_id
_entity_poly.type
_entity_poly.pdbx_seq_one_letter_code
_entity_poly.pdbx_strand_id
1 'polypeptide(L)'
;MRKTMVFVFALICFGVSGCQDDDRNRQVDQAHAHLRLVAAHIGEAFAPMRLDIRSLADHARQLYAAHKPAIPPAARKQYAQAPNGVFYKKTRDGKPSLFISALNPITQAAKDMGYLTECLDSALMNACSHPSVIQAYYNTRQNICRIYPPVDVLTQFDPHTDIPGFAFYYEADIIHNPGKGPVWLAHPYVDPAGRGWIVSLICPVYAHDRLQGVVGLDIAVATMAKTFPTLQDKSVLMIDDAGGIITGNEAMTSLLSMPPVTKEKYLRSITDNTARPDGHSLLQSRSRDVRAMTEKILNHGADRASITIRGKDYTAIAARIPEPGWTIIRMMD
;
A
#
# COMPACT_ATOMS: atom_id res chain seq x y z
N MET A 1 60.01 -18.67 67.69
CA MET A 1 59.37 -19.00 66.38
C MET A 1 58.07 -18.21 66.27
N ARG A 2 58.07 -17.10 65.52
CA ARG A 2 56.91 -16.21 65.33
C ARG A 2 56.05 -16.73 64.17
N LYS A 3 54.75 -16.93 64.42
CA LYS A 3 53.74 -17.30 63.41
C LYS A 3 53.30 -16.05 62.66
N THR A 4 53.46 -16.04 61.34
CA THR A 4 52.90 -15.01 60.45
C THR A 4 51.59 -15.55 59.88
N MET A 5 50.49 -14.89 60.23
CA MET A 5 49.14 -15.19 59.73
C MET A 5 48.86 -14.27 58.54
N VAL A 6 48.74 -14.85 57.34
CA VAL A 6 48.38 -14.12 56.11
C VAL A 6 46.86 -14.17 55.98
N PHE A 7 46.22 -12.99 56.03
CA PHE A 7 44.80 -12.81 55.74
C PHE A 7 44.64 -12.58 54.24
N VAL A 8 43.91 -13.47 53.55
CA VAL A 8 43.50 -13.29 52.15
C VAL A 8 42.19 -12.51 52.14
N PHE A 9 42.21 -11.28 51.62
CA PHE A 9 41.03 -10.48 51.34
C PHE A 9 40.44 -10.94 50.00
N ALA A 10 39.33 -11.67 50.02
CA ALA A 10 38.55 -11.95 48.82
C ALA A 10 37.67 -10.73 48.53
N LEU A 11 38.04 -9.94 47.52
CA LEU A 11 37.22 -8.83 47.01
C LEU A 11 36.06 -9.43 46.21
N ILE A 12 34.89 -9.50 46.82
CA ILE A 12 33.64 -9.88 46.17
C ILE A 12 33.15 -8.66 45.38
N CYS A 13 33.47 -8.62 44.07
CA CYS A 13 32.89 -7.67 43.13
C CYS A 13 31.44 -8.10 42.81
N PHE A 14 30.49 -7.73 43.66
CA PHE A 14 29.07 -7.72 43.30
C PHE A 14 28.67 -6.30 42.92
N GLY A 15 28.12 -6.14 41.72
CA GLY A 15 27.26 -5.00 41.37
C GLY A 15 27.75 -4.14 40.21
N VAL A 16 27.38 -4.53 38.98
CA VAL A 16 27.13 -3.56 37.89
C VAL A 16 25.99 -4.00 36.94
N SER A 17 25.49 -5.24 37.00
CA SER A 17 24.46 -5.71 36.05
C SER A 17 23.13 -4.95 36.10
N GLY A 18 22.75 -4.35 37.24
CA GLY A 18 21.46 -3.66 37.40
C GLY A 18 21.34 -2.32 36.65
N CYS A 19 22.41 -1.54 36.52
CA CYS A 19 22.34 -0.24 35.81
C CYS A 19 22.25 -0.41 34.29
N GLN A 20 22.89 -1.45 33.73
CA GLN A 20 22.89 -1.69 32.28
C GLN A 20 21.52 -2.15 31.77
N ASP A 21 20.83 -3.02 32.51
CA ASP A 21 19.48 -3.47 32.15
C ASP A 21 18.45 -2.33 32.23
N ASP A 22 18.55 -1.47 33.24
CA ASP A 22 17.70 -0.28 33.38
C ASP A 22 17.90 0.74 32.26
N ASP A 23 19.15 0.95 31.82
CA ASP A 23 19.46 1.85 30.70
C ASP A 23 18.97 1.27 29.36
N ARG A 24 19.12 -0.04 29.15
CA ARG A 24 18.61 -0.72 27.95
C ARG A 24 17.09 -0.66 27.87
N ASN A 25 16.39 -0.94 28.98
CA ASN A 25 14.93 -0.84 29.03
C ASN A 25 14.44 0.60 28.74
N ARG A 26 15.11 1.61 29.30
CA ARG A 26 14.81 3.01 28.99
C ARG A 26 15.01 3.34 27.51
N GLN A 27 16.07 2.84 26.87
CA GLN A 27 16.29 3.04 25.43
C GLN A 27 15.20 2.39 24.59
N VAL A 28 14.79 1.16 24.94
CA VAL A 28 13.69 0.45 24.26
C VAL A 28 12.38 1.23 24.39
N ASP A 29 12.05 1.72 25.59
CA ASP A 29 10.82 2.47 25.81
C ASP A 29 10.83 3.82 25.07
N GLN A 30 11.97 4.53 25.03
CA GLN A 30 12.13 5.75 24.23
C GLN A 30 11.97 5.49 22.74
N ALA A 31 12.61 4.43 22.22
CA ALA A 31 12.50 4.04 20.82
C ALA A 31 11.06 3.65 20.46
N HIS A 32 10.35 2.97 21.37
CA HIS A 32 8.95 2.60 21.19
C HIS A 32 8.03 3.82 21.17
N ALA A 33 8.21 4.76 22.10
CA ALA A 33 7.48 6.02 22.11
C ALA A 33 7.66 6.80 20.80
N HIS A 34 8.90 6.90 20.31
CA HIS A 34 9.18 7.50 19.00
C HIS A 34 8.48 6.74 17.86
N LEU A 35 8.52 5.41 17.86
CA LEU A 35 7.88 4.59 16.83
C LEU A 35 6.35 4.78 16.79
N ARG A 36 5.72 4.94 17.96
CA ARG A 36 4.28 5.24 18.07
C ARG A 36 3.95 6.62 17.50
N LEU A 37 4.78 7.63 17.75
CA LEU A 37 4.62 8.94 17.13
C LEU A 37 4.72 8.84 15.61
N VAL A 38 5.71 8.13 15.08
CA VAL A 38 5.86 7.91 13.63
C VAL A 38 4.62 7.23 13.04
N ALA A 39 4.12 6.17 13.69
CA ALA A 39 2.92 5.46 13.24
C ALA A 39 1.67 6.37 13.23
N ALA A 40 1.52 7.22 14.25
CA ALA A 40 0.45 8.20 14.30
C ALA A 40 0.55 9.24 13.17
N HIS A 41 1.75 9.79 12.92
CA HIS A 41 1.96 10.77 11.85
C HIS A 41 1.70 10.18 10.46
N ILE A 42 2.04 8.90 10.23
CA ILE A 42 1.68 8.20 8.99
C ILE A 42 0.16 8.10 8.84
N GLY A 43 -0.54 7.71 9.91
CA GLY A 43 -2.01 7.65 9.91
C GLY A 43 -2.65 9.02 9.64
N GLU A 44 -2.13 10.08 10.25
CA GLU A 44 -2.58 11.46 10.01
C GLU A 44 -2.35 11.90 8.56
N ALA A 45 -1.22 11.54 7.95
CA ALA A 45 -0.95 11.85 6.55
C ALA A 45 -1.90 11.11 5.57
N PHE A 46 -2.47 9.98 5.98
CA PHE A 46 -3.46 9.25 5.19
C PHE A 46 -4.88 9.80 5.31
N ALA A 47 -5.19 10.54 6.37
CA ALA A 47 -6.54 11.05 6.61
C ALA A 47 -7.06 11.99 5.50
N PRO A 48 -6.30 12.97 4.98
CA PRO A 48 -6.74 13.82 3.86
C PRO A 48 -7.10 13.00 2.61
N MET A 49 -6.32 11.97 2.29
CA MET A 49 -6.55 11.13 1.11
C MET A 49 -7.92 10.43 1.15
N ARG A 50 -8.41 10.08 2.35
CA ARG A 50 -9.75 9.48 2.54
C ARG A 50 -10.87 10.45 2.22
N LEU A 51 -10.68 11.73 2.53
CA LEU A 51 -11.64 12.77 2.19
C LEU A 51 -11.62 13.03 0.68
N ASP A 52 -10.42 13.13 0.10
CA ASP A 52 -10.24 13.37 -1.33
C ASP A 52 -10.85 12.27 -2.18
N ILE A 53 -10.60 11.00 -1.84
CA ILE A 53 -11.15 9.87 -2.60
C ILE A 53 -12.67 9.75 -2.43
N ARG A 54 -13.21 10.08 -1.25
CA ARG A 54 -14.66 10.10 -1.04
C ARG A 54 -15.30 11.20 -1.88
N SER A 55 -14.71 12.39 -1.92
CA SER A 55 -15.13 13.48 -2.80
C SER A 55 -15.08 13.07 -4.29
N LEU A 56 -14.01 12.40 -4.71
CA LEU A 56 -13.89 11.86 -6.07
C LEU A 56 -14.97 10.80 -6.37
N ALA A 57 -15.27 9.91 -5.42
CA ALA A 57 -16.33 8.92 -5.56
C ALA A 57 -17.71 9.59 -5.65
N ASP A 58 -17.97 10.62 -4.84
CA ASP A 58 -19.21 11.40 -4.85
C ASP A 58 -19.41 12.08 -6.22
N HIS A 59 -18.37 12.69 -6.78
CA HIS A 59 -18.39 13.25 -8.14
C HIS A 59 -18.64 12.16 -9.19
N ALA A 60 -17.98 11.00 -9.08
CA ALA A 60 -18.20 9.87 -10.00
C ALA A 60 -19.64 9.32 -9.94
N ARG A 61 -20.30 9.35 -8.77
CA ARG A 61 -21.71 8.93 -8.66
C ARG A 61 -22.65 9.83 -9.48
N GLN A 62 -22.30 11.10 -9.69
CA GLN A 62 -23.12 12.03 -10.49
C GLN A 62 -23.22 11.60 -11.97
N LEU A 63 -22.26 10.81 -12.48
CA LEU A 63 -22.31 10.22 -13.82
C LEU A 63 -23.55 9.33 -14.05
N TYR A 64 -24.11 8.79 -12.96
CA TYR A 64 -25.23 7.86 -12.97
C TYR A 64 -26.56 8.52 -12.57
N ALA A 65 -26.58 9.85 -12.40
CA ALA A 65 -27.82 10.58 -12.18
C ALA A 65 -28.73 10.56 -13.43
N ALA A 66 -30.03 10.77 -13.21
CA ALA A 66 -31.05 10.70 -14.27
C ALA A 66 -30.82 11.70 -15.42
N HIS A 67 -30.23 12.87 -15.12
CA HIS A 67 -29.90 13.90 -16.10
C HIS A 67 -28.42 13.85 -16.43
N LYS A 68 -28.08 13.28 -17.59
CA LYS A 68 -26.70 13.23 -18.08
C LYS A 68 -26.44 14.44 -18.98
N PRO A 69 -25.35 15.19 -18.78
CA PRO A 69 -25.02 16.28 -19.68
C PRO A 69 -24.78 15.74 -21.09
N ALA A 70 -25.31 16.44 -22.10
CA ALA A 70 -25.06 16.09 -23.48
C ALA A 70 -23.58 16.35 -23.82
N ILE A 71 -22.89 15.34 -24.33
CA ILE A 71 -21.49 15.47 -24.74
C ILE A 71 -21.42 16.12 -26.13
N PRO A 72 -20.77 17.29 -26.26
CA PRO A 72 -20.65 17.98 -27.54
C PRO A 72 -19.95 17.10 -28.59
N PRO A 73 -20.43 17.05 -29.85
CA PRO A 73 -19.78 16.28 -30.91
C PRO A 73 -18.31 16.62 -31.12
N ALA A 74 -17.91 17.88 -30.88
CA ALA A 74 -16.51 18.32 -30.97
C ALA A 74 -15.60 17.62 -29.95
N ALA A 75 -16.08 17.36 -28.73
CA ALA A 75 -15.31 16.65 -27.70
C ALA A 75 -15.01 15.20 -28.13
N ARG A 76 -15.92 14.58 -28.88
CA ARG A 76 -15.78 13.19 -29.37
C ARG A 76 -14.62 13.00 -30.36
N LYS A 77 -14.19 14.07 -31.06
CA LYS A 77 -13.07 14.02 -32.02
C LYS A 77 -11.72 13.73 -31.36
N GLN A 78 -11.61 13.90 -30.05
CA GLN A 78 -10.41 13.60 -29.26
C GLN A 78 -10.20 12.11 -29.01
N TYR A 79 -11.17 11.28 -29.39
CA TYR A 79 -11.19 9.86 -29.13
C TYR A 79 -11.10 9.06 -30.44
N ALA A 80 -10.61 7.83 -30.35
CA ALA A 80 -10.51 6.92 -31.49
C ALA A 80 -10.57 5.46 -31.03
N GLN A 81 -10.81 4.58 -31.99
CA GLN A 81 -10.65 3.13 -31.81
C GLN A 81 -9.36 2.70 -32.50
N ALA A 82 -8.49 1.98 -31.78
CA ALA A 82 -7.25 1.44 -32.30
C ALA A 82 -7.48 0.11 -33.05
N PRO A 83 -6.53 -0.34 -33.89
CA PRO A 83 -6.66 -1.60 -34.64
C PRO A 83 -6.85 -2.85 -33.76
N ASN A 84 -6.34 -2.83 -32.53
CA ASN A 84 -6.53 -3.89 -31.53
C ASN A 84 -7.88 -3.82 -30.81
N GLY A 85 -8.81 -2.97 -31.27
CA GLY A 85 -10.16 -2.85 -30.75
C GLY A 85 -10.34 -1.85 -29.61
N VAL A 86 -9.26 -1.44 -28.92
CA VAL A 86 -9.32 -0.50 -27.77
C VAL A 86 -9.89 0.84 -28.18
N PHE A 87 -10.82 1.38 -27.40
CA PHE A 87 -11.27 2.76 -27.55
C PHE A 87 -10.57 3.65 -26.53
N TYR A 88 -9.99 4.75 -26.98
CA TYR A 88 -9.09 5.57 -26.16
C TYR A 88 -9.16 7.06 -26.53
N LYS A 89 -8.63 7.91 -25.63
CA LYS A 89 -8.37 9.32 -25.91
C LYS A 89 -7.05 9.44 -26.68
N LYS A 90 -7.11 9.84 -27.95
CA LYS A 90 -5.91 10.02 -28.82
C LYS A 90 -5.24 11.37 -28.64
N THR A 91 -5.97 12.38 -28.20
CA THR A 91 -5.42 13.72 -27.96
C THR A 91 -4.53 13.71 -26.73
N ARG A 92 -3.29 14.19 -26.89
CA ARG A 92 -2.31 14.34 -25.81
C ARG A 92 -2.29 15.79 -25.31
N ASP A 93 -3.19 16.11 -24.38
CA ASP A 93 -3.40 17.46 -23.83
C ASP A 93 -2.96 17.59 -22.35
N GLY A 94 -2.26 16.60 -21.82
CA GLY A 94 -1.85 16.56 -20.41
C GLY A 94 -2.97 16.20 -19.43
N LYS A 95 -4.21 16.00 -19.90
CA LYS A 95 -5.34 15.56 -19.09
C LYS A 95 -5.40 14.03 -18.98
N PRO A 96 -6.24 13.47 -18.09
CA PRO A 96 -6.33 12.02 -17.90
C PRO A 96 -6.56 11.23 -19.19
N SER A 97 -5.92 10.07 -19.28
CA SER A 97 -6.09 9.12 -20.38
C SER A 97 -7.40 8.34 -20.20
N LEU A 98 -8.01 7.94 -21.33
CA LEU A 98 -9.14 7.02 -21.36
C LEU A 98 -8.71 5.70 -22.00
N PHE A 99 -9.06 4.59 -21.37
CA PHE A 99 -8.98 3.24 -21.90
C PHE A 99 -10.35 2.57 -21.79
N ILE A 100 -10.83 1.97 -22.87
CA ILE A 100 -11.95 1.04 -22.86
C ILE A 100 -11.46 -0.27 -23.45
N SER A 101 -11.51 -1.32 -22.63
CA SER A 101 -11.11 -2.67 -23.01
C SER A 101 -11.93 -3.19 -24.19
N ALA A 102 -11.24 -3.87 -25.10
CA ALA A 102 -11.80 -4.64 -26.20
C ALA A 102 -12.22 -6.06 -25.78
N LEU A 103 -12.15 -6.41 -24.49
CA LEU A 103 -12.60 -7.72 -23.95
C LEU A 103 -14.02 -8.08 -24.42
N ASN A 104 -14.89 -7.07 -24.50
CA ASN A 104 -16.22 -7.19 -25.09
C ASN A 104 -16.37 -6.20 -26.26
N PRO A 105 -17.28 -6.44 -27.22
CA PRO A 105 -17.59 -5.48 -28.27
C PRO A 105 -17.94 -4.09 -27.70
N ILE A 106 -17.22 -3.06 -28.14
CA ILE A 106 -17.39 -1.69 -27.63
C ILE A 106 -18.68 -1.08 -28.19
N THR A 107 -19.71 -1.04 -27.34
CA THR A 107 -21.02 -0.47 -27.67
C THR A 107 -21.01 1.07 -27.68
N GLN A 108 -22.03 1.68 -28.27
CA GLN A 108 -22.21 3.13 -28.19
C GLN A 108 -22.39 3.61 -26.74
N ALA A 109 -23.08 2.83 -25.91
CA ALA A 109 -23.26 3.14 -24.49
C ALA A 109 -21.93 3.16 -23.71
N ALA A 110 -20.99 2.26 -24.04
CA ALA A 110 -19.65 2.28 -23.44
C ALA A 110 -18.85 3.53 -23.88
N LYS A 111 -18.94 3.92 -25.16
CA LYS A 111 -18.32 5.16 -25.67
C LYS A 111 -18.91 6.39 -24.99
N ASP A 112 -20.23 6.46 -24.88
CA ASP A 112 -20.94 7.55 -24.21
C ASP A 112 -20.55 7.65 -22.74
N MET A 113 -20.43 6.51 -22.04
CA MET A 113 -19.88 6.49 -20.68
C MET A 113 -18.44 6.99 -20.63
N GLY A 114 -17.57 6.52 -21.52
CA GLY A 114 -16.17 6.96 -21.60
C GLY A 114 -16.04 8.47 -21.81
N TYR A 115 -16.91 9.07 -22.63
CA TYR A 115 -16.98 10.52 -22.78
C TYR A 115 -17.47 11.23 -21.51
N LEU A 116 -18.49 10.69 -20.82
CA LEU A 116 -19.02 11.29 -19.59
C LEU A 116 -17.96 11.33 -18.48
N THR A 117 -17.05 10.36 -18.43
CA THR A 117 -15.95 10.37 -17.45
C THR A 117 -15.01 11.57 -17.57
N GLU A 118 -15.02 12.31 -18.69
CA GLU A 118 -14.21 13.53 -18.85
C GLU A 118 -14.55 14.62 -17.80
N CYS A 119 -15.77 14.64 -17.25
CA CYS A 119 -16.09 15.58 -16.17
C CYS A 119 -15.34 15.28 -14.87
N LEU A 120 -14.72 14.10 -14.73
CA LEU A 120 -13.88 13.73 -13.60
C LEU A 120 -12.45 14.23 -13.76
N ASP A 121 -12.06 14.78 -14.92
CA ASP A 121 -10.66 15.09 -15.21
C ASP A 121 -10.02 16.00 -14.17
N SER A 122 -10.70 17.12 -13.83
CA SER A 122 -10.21 18.05 -12.82
C SER A 122 -10.16 17.42 -11.42
N ALA A 123 -11.11 16.55 -11.07
CA ALA A 123 -11.13 15.88 -9.78
C ALA A 123 -9.97 14.87 -9.65
N LEU A 124 -9.67 14.11 -10.72
CA LEU A 124 -8.53 13.20 -10.78
C LEU A 124 -7.21 13.95 -10.68
N MET A 125 -7.08 15.06 -11.40
CA MET A 125 -5.89 15.92 -11.34
C MET A 125 -5.67 16.51 -9.94
N ASN A 126 -6.74 16.99 -9.30
CA ASN A 126 -6.67 17.52 -7.94
C ASN A 126 -6.31 16.44 -6.92
N ALA A 127 -6.86 15.22 -7.04
CA ALA A 127 -6.48 14.13 -6.13
C ALA A 127 -4.98 13.77 -6.24
N CYS A 128 -4.38 13.92 -7.41
CA CYS A 128 -2.94 13.77 -7.62
C CYS A 128 -2.09 14.99 -7.22
N SER A 129 -2.65 16.09 -6.72
CA SER A 129 -1.83 17.19 -6.19
C SER A 129 -1.21 16.85 -4.83
N HIS A 130 -1.72 15.81 -4.16
CA HIS A 130 -1.13 15.32 -2.91
C HIS A 130 0.27 14.73 -3.18
N PRO A 131 1.34 15.17 -2.49
CA PRO A 131 2.72 14.77 -2.79
C PRO A 131 2.99 13.26 -2.81
N SER A 132 2.23 12.50 -2.02
CA SER A 132 2.36 11.04 -1.93
C SER A 132 1.56 10.26 -2.98
N VAL A 133 0.57 10.89 -3.63
CA VAL A 133 -0.29 10.24 -4.62
C VAL A 133 0.39 10.34 -5.99
N ILE A 134 0.67 9.20 -6.61
CA ILE A 134 1.35 9.13 -7.91
C ILE A 134 0.38 8.85 -9.06
N GLN A 135 -0.83 8.38 -8.75
CA GLN A 135 -1.88 8.10 -9.72
C GLN A 135 -3.26 8.21 -9.06
N ALA A 136 -4.23 8.67 -9.83
CA ALA A 136 -5.64 8.61 -9.52
C ALA A 136 -6.39 8.03 -10.73
N TYR A 137 -7.39 7.20 -10.48
CA TYR A 137 -8.18 6.58 -11.54
C TYR A 137 -9.65 6.44 -11.19
N TYR A 138 -10.46 6.24 -12.23
CA TYR A 138 -11.81 5.72 -12.16
C TYR A 138 -11.97 4.52 -13.07
N ASN A 139 -12.28 3.37 -12.48
CA ASN A 139 -12.53 2.10 -13.15
C ASN A 139 -14.01 1.75 -13.11
N THR A 140 -14.59 1.26 -14.21
CA THR A 140 -16.02 0.90 -14.28
C THR A 140 -16.25 -0.59 -14.46
N ARG A 141 -17.46 -1.05 -14.16
CA ARG A 141 -17.89 -2.43 -14.43
C ARG A 141 -17.84 -2.78 -15.93
N GLN A 142 -17.93 -1.79 -16.80
CA GLN A 142 -17.89 -1.96 -18.26
C GLN A 142 -16.47 -1.93 -18.84
N ASN A 143 -15.44 -2.18 -18.03
CA ASN A 143 -14.03 -2.17 -18.44
C ASN A 143 -13.56 -0.82 -19.04
N ILE A 144 -14.02 0.27 -18.43
CA ILE A 144 -13.54 1.63 -18.73
C ILE A 144 -12.61 2.07 -17.60
N CYS A 145 -11.45 2.61 -17.95
CA CYS A 145 -10.50 3.25 -17.05
C CYS A 145 -10.23 4.69 -17.51
N ARG A 146 -10.43 5.66 -16.61
CA ARG A 146 -9.98 7.05 -16.75
C ARG A 146 -8.88 7.29 -15.73
N ILE A 147 -7.68 7.70 -16.16
CA ILE A 147 -6.48 7.62 -15.33
C ILE A 147 -5.57 8.83 -15.47
N TYR A 148 -5.02 9.30 -14.35
CA TYR A 148 -4.13 10.45 -14.26
C TYR A 148 -2.91 10.14 -13.35
N PRO A 149 -1.69 10.60 -13.64
CA PRO A 149 -1.24 11.31 -14.84
C PRO A 149 -1.52 10.57 -16.15
N PRO A 150 -1.58 11.24 -17.31
CA PRO A 150 -1.82 10.57 -18.58
C PRO A 150 -0.75 9.53 -18.88
N VAL A 151 -1.20 8.35 -19.31
CA VAL A 151 -0.36 7.23 -19.75
C VAL A 151 -0.69 6.82 -21.18
N ASP A 152 0.24 6.13 -21.83
CA ASP A 152 0.01 5.52 -23.15
C ASP A 152 -0.72 4.19 -22.99
N VAL A 153 -2.05 4.27 -22.96
CA VAL A 153 -2.92 3.11 -22.69
C VAL A 153 -2.81 2.00 -23.74
N LEU A 154 -2.35 2.31 -24.97
CA LEU A 154 -2.20 1.31 -26.02
C LEU A 154 -0.96 0.44 -25.85
N THR A 155 0.05 0.95 -25.15
CA THR A 155 1.30 0.23 -24.89
C THR A 155 1.37 -0.34 -23.47
N GLN A 156 0.66 0.28 -22.51
CA GLN A 156 0.72 -0.13 -21.11
C GLN A 156 -0.35 -1.16 -20.70
N PHE A 157 -1.51 -1.17 -21.35
CA PHE A 157 -2.62 -2.04 -20.95
C PHE A 157 -2.87 -3.14 -21.98
N ASP A 158 -3.20 -4.34 -21.48
CA ASP A 158 -3.67 -5.41 -22.35
C ASP A 158 -5.00 -4.98 -23.01
N PRO A 159 -5.15 -5.09 -24.34
CA PRO A 159 -6.37 -4.71 -25.04
C PRO A 159 -7.65 -5.38 -24.52
N HIS A 160 -7.56 -6.56 -23.92
CA HIS A 160 -8.67 -7.36 -23.41
C HIS A 160 -8.67 -7.45 -21.88
N THR A 161 -8.07 -6.46 -21.20
CA THR A 161 -8.08 -6.37 -19.72
C THR A 161 -9.50 -6.52 -19.15
N ASP A 162 -9.67 -7.43 -18.19
CA ASP A 162 -10.87 -7.56 -17.35
C ASP A 162 -10.70 -6.77 -16.04
N ILE A 163 -10.98 -5.46 -16.09
CA ILE A 163 -10.80 -4.52 -14.99
C ILE A 163 -11.51 -4.97 -13.70
N PRO A 164 -12.78 -5.43 -13.72
CA PRO A 164 -13.43 -5.97 -12.53
C PRO A 164 -12.75 -7.17 -11.87
N GLY A 165 -11.90 -7.90 -12.61
CA GLY A 165 -11.15 -9.03 -12.09
C GLY A 165 -9.97 -8.66 -11.18
N PHE A 166 -9.58 -7.38 -11.12
CA PHE A 166 -8.43 -6.93 -10.32
C PHE A 166 -8.82 -6.51 -8.90
N ALA A 167 -7.90 -6.67 -7.95
CA ALA A 167 -8.11 -6.34 -6.53
C ALA A 167 -8.52 -4.88 -6.30
N PHE A 168 -7.97 -3.96 -7.08
CA PHE A 168 -8.36 -2.54 -7.04
C PHE A 168 -9.82 -2.29 -7.44
N TYR A 169 -10.54 -3.31 -7.91
CA TYR A 169 -11.97 -3.26 -8.22
C TYR A 169 -12.80 -4.15 -7.29
N TYR A 170 -12.53 -5.46 -7.23
CA TYR A 170 -13.39 -6.39 -6.51
C TYR A 170 -13.37 -6.18 -4.99
N GLU A 171 -12.28 -5.68 -4.41
CA GLU A 171 -12.20 -5.35 -2.98
C GLU A 171 -13.15 -4.19 -2.58
N ALA A 172 -13.70 -3.47 -3.55
CA ALA A 172 -14.70 -2.42 -3.32
C ALA A 172 -16.15 -2.94 -3.34
N ASP A 173 -16.38 -4.20 -3.70
CA ASP A 173 -17.71 -4.76 -3.79
C ASP A 173 -18.36 -4.95 -2.41
N ILE A 174 -19.63 -5.34 -2.40
CA ILE A 174 -20.41 -5.46 -1.16
C ILE A 174 -19.96 -6.63 -0.29
N ILE A 175 -19.32 -7.64 -0.88
CA ILE A 175 -18.84 -8.84 -0.19
C ILE A 175 -17.58 -8.48 0.60
N HIS A 176 -16.66 -7.75 -0.02
CA HIS A 176 -15.37 -7.38 0.58
C HIS A 176 -15.45 -6.07 1.39
N ASN A 177 -16.24 -5.09 0.94
CA ASN A 177 -16.40 -3.78 1.58
C ASN A 177 -17.89 -3.47 1.83
N PRO A 178 -18.53 -4.12 2.82
CA PRO A 178 -19.94 -3.92 3.14
C PRO A 178 -20.27 -2.47 3.56
N GLY A 179 -19.27 -1.74 4.07
CA GLY A 179 -19.40 -0.33 4.46
C GLY A 179 -19.50 0.64 3.28
N LYS A 180 -19.22 0.19 2.04
CA LYS A 180 -19.22 1.00 0.80
C LYS A 180 -18.38 2.29 0.91
N GLY A 181 -17.38 2.29 1.78
CA GLY A 181 -16.54 3.46 2.08
C GLY A 181 -15.13 3.35 1.49
N PRO A 182 -14.28 4.36 1.69
CA PRO A 182 -12.88 4.26 1.34
C PRO A 182 -12.20 3.12 2.11
N VAL A 183 -11.50 2.24 1.39
CA VAL A 183 -10.78 1.08 1.92
C VAL A 183 -9.40 1.01 1.29
N TRP A 184 -8.39 0.76 2.10
CA TRP A 184 -7.05 0.50 1.61
C TRP A 184 -6.96 -0.96 1.16
N LEU A 185 -6.32 -1.20 0.03
CA LEU A 185 -5.97 -2.56 -0.34
C LEU A 185 -5.01 -3.12 0.71
N ALA A 186 -5.30 -4.34 1.17
CA ALA A 186 -4.57 -4.99 2.25
C ALA A 186 -3.08 -5.15 1.91
N HIS A 187 -2.77 -5.33 0.63
CA HIS A 187 -1.43 -5.63 0.17
C HIS A 187 -0.92 -4.55 -0.77
N PRO A 188 0.33 -4.10 -0.58
CA PRO A 188 1.04 -3.41 -1.63
C PRO A 188 1.11 -4.31 -2.86
N TYR A 189 0.98 -3.71 -4.02
CA TYR A 189 1.16 -4.39 -5.28
C TYR A 189 2.03 -3.54 -6.18
N VAL A 190 2.45 -4.11 -7.29
CA VAL A 190 3.28 -3.41 -8.25
C VAL A 190 2.39 -2.55 -9.13
N ASP A 191 2.73 -1.27 -9.27
CA ASP A 191 2.04 -0.39 -10.19
C ASP A 191 2.18 -0.89 -11.64
N PRO A 192 1.08 -1.23 -12.32
CA PRO A 192 1.11 -1.63 -13.73
C PRO A 192 1.73 -0.56 -14.65
N ALA A 193 1.71 0.72 -14.25
CA ALA A 193 2.35 1.82 -14.98
C ALA A 193 3.86 1.97 -14.69
N GLY A 194 4.46 1.08 -13.89
CA GLY A 194 5.91 0.95 -13.73
C GLY A 194 6.57 1.84 -12.66
N ARG A 195 5.81 2.39 -11.71
CA ARG A 195 6.34 3.28 -10.65
C ARG A 195 6.81 2.55 -9.37
N GLY A 196 6.88 1.22 -9.40
CA GLY A 196 7.37 0.39 -8.28
C GLY A 196 6.25 -0.13 -7.38
N TRP A 197 6.58 -0.42 -6.12
CA TRP A 197 5.58 -0.84 -5.12
C TRP A 197 4.67 0.32 -4.76
N ILE A 198 3.37 0.06 -4.88
CA ILE A 198 2.32 0.98 -4.50
C ILE A 198 1.40 0.31 -3.49
N VAL A 199 0.74 1.17 -2.73
CA VAL A 199 -0.42 0.84 -1.94
C VAL A 199 -1.56 1.70 -2.44
N SER A 200 -2.77 1.17 -2.45
CA SER A 200 -3.89 1.88 -3.05
C SER A 200 -5.02 2.06 -2.07
N LEU A 201 -5.52 3.28 -2.02
CA LEU A 201 -6.77 3.61 -1.37
C LEU A 201 -7.84 3.60 -2.46
N ILE A 202 -8.90 2.82 -2.27
CA ILE A 202 -10.01 2.70 -3.21
C ILE A 202 -11.33 3.11 -2.55
N CYS A 203 -12.27 3.61 -3.34
CA CYS A 203 -13.62 3.91 -2.86
C CYS A 203 -14.66 3.50 -3.90
N PRO A 204 -15.69 2.72 -3.52
CA PRO A 204 -16.68 2.28 -4.46
C PRO A 204 -17.64 3.41 -4.88
N VAL A 205 -18.11 3.31 -6.11
CA VAL A 205 -19.11 4.18 -6.73
C VAL A 205 -20.37 3.35 -6.96
N TYR A 206 -21.28 3.39 -5.98
CA TYR A 206 -22.58 2.74 -6.08
C TYR A 206 -23.63 3.68 -6.69
N ALA A 207 -24.46 3.14 -7.58
CA ALA A 207 -25.69 3.79 -8.03
C ALA A 207 -26.79 2.74 -8.20
N HIS A 208 -27.99 3.04 -7.71
CA HIS A 208 -29.13 2.10 -7.68
C HIS A 208 -28.75 0.74 -7.05
N ASP A 209 -28.05 0.77 -5.92
CA ASP A 209 -27.56 -0.42 -5.19
C ASP A 209 -26.64 -1.37 -5.96
N ARG A 210 -26.05 -0.89 -7.07
CA ARG A 210 -25.08 -1.65 -7.86
C ARG A 210 -23.74 -0.91 -7.88
N LEU A 211 -22.65 -1.66 -7.74
CA LEU A 211 -21.31 -1.14 -7.95
C LEU A 211 -21.15 -0.80 -9.44
N GLN A 212 -21.07 0.48 -9.75
CA GLN A 212 -20.89 0.97 -11.11
C GLN A 212 -19.40 1.13 -11.47
N GLY A 213 -18.61 1.49 -10.48
CA GLY A 213 -17.18 1.68 -10.62
C GLY A 213 -16.47 1.84 -9.29
N VAL A 214 -15.16 2.05 -9.36
CA VAL A 214 -14.27 2.22 -8.24
C VAL A 214 -13.30 3.34 -8.59
N VAL A 215 -13.22 4.34 -7.72
CA VAL A 215 -12.15 5.35 -7.80
C VAL A 215 -10.99 4.86 -6.95
N GLY A 216 -9.76 5.18 -7.34
CA GLY A 216 -8.57 4.78 -6.60
C GLY A 216 -7.46 5.81 -6.65
N LEU A 217 -6.66 5.84 -5.59
CA LEU A 217 -5.44 6.62 -5.44
C LEU A 217 -4.29 5.66 -5.16
N ASP A 218 -3.23 5.73 -5.96
CA ASP A 218 -2.03 4.94 -5.74
C ASP A 218 -0.96 5.80 -5.07
N ILE A 219 -0.38 5.25 -4.01
CA ILE A 219 0.68 5.87 -3.22
C ILE A 219 1.95 5.05 -3.43
N ALA A 220 3.04 5.70 -3.85
CA ALA A 220 4.32 5.04 -3.95
C ALA A 220 4.92 4.79 -2.56
N VAL A 221 5.28 3.53 -2.29
CA VAL A 221 5.98 3.14 -1.06
C VAL A 221 7.28 3.92 -0.89
N ALA A 222 8.00 4.17 -1.99
CA ALA A 222 9.22 4.98 -1.98
C ALA A 222 8.96 6.44 -1.54
N THR A 223 7.83 7.03 -1.92
CA THR A 223 7.47 8.40 -1.51
C THR A 223 7.08 8.44 -0.03
N MET A 224 6.40 7.42 0.47
CA MET A 224 6.14 7.26 1.91
C MET A 224 7.46 7.16 2.69
N ALA A 225 8.41 6.35 2.24
CA ALA A 225 9.72 6.23 2.89
C ALA A 225 10.51 7.55 2.89
N LYS A 226 10.42 8.37 1.82
CA LYS A 226 11.01 9.72 1.78
C LYS A 226 10.34 10.68 2.77
N THR A 227 9.03 10.59 2.92
CA THR A 227 8.23 11.44 3.81
C THR A 227 8.48 11.10 5.28
N PHE A 228 8.71 9.82 5.58
CA PHE A 228 8.97 9.31 6.93
C PHE A 228 10.34 8.64 6.99
N PRO A 229 11.43 9.39 7.26
CA PRO A 229 12.80 8.87 7.22
C PRO A 229 13.06 7.67 8.13
N THR A 230 12.30 7.51 9.23
CA THR A 230 12.36 6.33 10.10
C THR A 230 12.14 5.02 9.32
N LEU A 231 11.34 5.03 8.26
CA LEU A 231 11.11 3.86 7.40
C LEU A 231 12.32 3.47 6.54
N GLN A 232 13.34 4.33 6.45
CA GLN A 232 14.60 4.04 5.75
C GLN A 232 15.68 3.46 6.67
N ASP A 233 15.45 3.46 7.99
CA ASP A 233 16.37 2.89 8.96
C ASP A 233 16.54 1.38 8.70
N LYS A 234 17.78 0.90 8.76
CA LYS A 234 18.14 -0.50 8.50
C LYS A 234 17.56 -1.49 9.51
N SER A 235 17.10 -0.99 10.66
CA SER A 235 16.45 -1.75 11.73
C SER A 235 14.92 -1.75 11.64
N VAL A 236 14.33 -1.04 10.67
CA VAL A 236 12.88 -0.84 10.57
C VAL A 236 12.30 -1.56 9.35
N LEU A 237 11.09 -2.10 9.53
CA LEU A 237 10.22 -2.57 8.46
C LEU A 237 8.77 -2.19 8.75
N MET A 238 7.94 -2.20 7.72
CA MET A 238 6.50 -2.06 7.82
C MET A 238 5.84 -3.28 7.21
N ILE A 239 4.80 -3.79 7.86
CA ILE A 239 4.03 -4.95 7.43
C ILE A 239 2.52 -4.65 7.42
N ASP A 240 1.80 -5.34 6.56
CA ASP A 240 0.34 -5.43 6.59
C ASP A 240 -0.14 -6.33 7.76
N ASP A 241 -1.46 -6.43 7.91
CA ASP A 241 -2.12 -7.25 8.92
C ASP A 241 -1.97 -8.76 8.69
N ALA A 242 -1.63 -9.20 7.47
CA ALA A 242 -1.26 -10.57 7.13
C ALA A 242 0.25 -10.85 7.30
N GLY A 243 1.00 -9.94 7.94
CA GLY A 243 2.44 -10.06 8.16
C GLY A 243 3.28 -9.82 6.92
N GLY A 244 2.67 -9.25 5.89
CA GLY A 244 3.31 -8.97 4.63
C GLY A 244 4.12 -7.70 4.62
N ILE A 245 5.42 -7.82 4.34
CA ILE A 245 6.33 -6.68 4.16
C ILE A 245 5.80 -5.72 3.10
N ILE A 246 5.58 -4.48 3.54
CA ILE A 246 5.23 -3.31 2.74
C ILE A 246 6.48 -2.54 2.33
N THR A 247 7.33 -2.26 3.31
CA THR A 247 8.64 -1.64 3.10
C THR A 247 9.62 -2.16 4.13
N GLY A 248 10.89 -2.23 3.76
CA GLY A 248 11.97 -2.64 4.63
C GLY A 248 13.27 -2.60 3.86
N ASN A 249 14.36 -2.30 4.57
CA ASN A 249 15.70 -2.31 3.97
C ASN A 249 16.16 -3.76 3.73
N GLU A 250 17.02 -3.97 2.73
CA GLU A 250 17.67 -5.26 2.45
C GLU A 250 18.38 -5.86 3.67
N ALA A 251 19.00 -5.01 4.51
CA ALA A 251 19.60 -5.45 5.76
C ALA A 251 18.57 -6.10 6.71
N MET A 252 17.39 -5.50 6.81
CA MET A 252 16.31 -5.96 7.68
C MET A 252 15.65 -7.23 7.14
N THR A 253 15.37 -7.30 5.84
CA THR A 253 14.80 -8.50 5.21
C THR A 253 15.78 -9.67 5.26
N SER A 254 17.08 -9.40 5.07
CA SER A 254 18.16 -10.39 5.22
C SER A 254 18.29 -10.90 6.66
N LEU A 255 18.18 -10.01 7.65
CA LEU A 255 18.17 -10.38 9.07
C LEU A 255 17.02 -11.34 9.38
N LEU A 256 15.83 -11.05 8.87
CA LEU A 256 14.62 -11.89 9.06
C LEU A 256 14.55 -13.11 8.13
N SER A 257 15.58 -13.37 7.32
CA SER A 257 15.62 -14.48 6.36
C SER A 257 14.47 -14.46 5.34
N MET A 258 14.09 -13.26 4.92
CA MET A 258 13.04 -13.02 3.94
C MET A 258 13.63 -12.97 2.53
N PRO A 259 12.98 -13.57 1.53
CA PRO A 259 13.47 -13.53 0.15
C PRO A 259 13.50 -12.08 -0.36
N PRO A 260 14.49 -11.70 -1.17
CA PRO A 260 14.47 -10.41 -1.85
C PRO A 260 13.30 -10.37 -2.85
N VAL A 261 12.72 -9.19 -3.02
CA VAL A 261 11.76 -8.96 -4.11
C VAL A 261 12.56 -8.78 -5.41
N THR A 262 12.53 -9.76 -6.31
CA THR A 262 13.21 -9.64 -7.62
C THR A 262 12.29 -9.04 -8.69
N LYS A 263 12.89 -8.49 -9.75
CA LYS A 263 12.17 -7.94 -10.91
C LYS A 263 11.34 -8.99 -11.66
N GLU A 264 11.74 -10.27 -11.68
CA GLU A 264 10.91 -11.31 -12.32
C GLU A 264 9.70 -11.70 -11.48
N LYS A 265 9.86 -11.84 -10.15
CA LYS A 265 8.72 -12.05 -9.25
C LYS A 265 7.75 -10.86 -9.29
N TYR A 266 8.30 -9.66 -9.44
CA TYR A 266 7.59 -8.40 -9.70
C TYR A 266 6.76 -8.43 -10.98
N LEU A 267 7.28 -8.94 -12.11
CA LEU A 267 6.51 -8.99 -13.36
C LEU A 267 5.42 -10.07 -13.31
N ARG A 268 5.70 -11.22 -12.66
CA ARG A 268 4.71 -12.29 -12.52
C ARG A 268 3.51 -11.89 -11.67
N SER A 269 3.69 -11.15 -10.57
CA SER A 269 2.54 -10.68 -9.77
C SER A 269 1.59 -9.78 -10.57
N ILE A 270 2.13 -8.99 -11.51
CA ILE A 270 1.32 -8.16 -12.43
C ILE A 270 0.54 -9.06 -13.39
N THR A 271 1.22 -10.03 -14.03
CA THR A 271 0.62 -10.92 -15.03
C THR A 271 -0.43 -11.87 -14.43
N ASP A 272 -0.13 -12.42 -13.26
CA ASP A 272 -0.98 -13.42 -12.60
C ASP A 272 -2.13 -12.76 -11.81
N ASN A 273 -2.20 -11.42 -11.81
CA ASN A 273 -3.15 -10.63 -11.01
C ASN A 273 -3.14 -11.06 -9.54
N THR A 274 -1.97 -11.46 -9.05
CA THR A 274 -1.77 -11.84 -7.65
C THR A 274 -1.25 -10.63 -6.91
N ALA A 275 -1.91 -10.31 -5.80
CA ALA A 275 -1.51 -9.20 -4.94
C ALA A 275 -0.07 -9.35 -4.42
N ARG A 276 0.50 -10.56 -4.44
CA ARG A 276 1.80 -10.82 -3.81
C ARG A 276 2.58 -12.02 -4.34
N PRO A 277 3.92 -11.92 -4.44
CA PRO A 277 4.78 -13.10 -4.58
C PRO A 277 4.79 -13.97 -3.31
N ASP A 278 4.67 -15.28 -3.45
CA ASP A 278 4.74 -16.25 -2.35
C ASP A 278 5.98 -16.05 -1.44
N GLY A 279 5.78 -16.27 -0.13
CA GLY A 279 6.86 -16.32 0.87
C GLY A 279 7.38 -14.96 1.35
N HIS A 280 6.65 -13.88 1.10
CA HIS A 280 7.02 -12.54 1.59
C HIS A 280 6.36 -12.18 2.92
N SER A 281 5.48 -13.01 3.47
CA SER A 281 4.91 -12.79 4.81
C SER A 281 5.86 -13.28 5.90
N LEU A 282 6.05 -12.49 6.96
CA LEU A 282 6.80 -12.91 8.14
C LEU A 282 6.14 -14.11 8.85
N LEU A 283 4.80 -14.26 8.74
CA LEU A 283 4.07 -15.44 9.22
C LEU A 283 4.40 -16.71 8.42
N GLN A 284 4.96 -16.55 7.21
CA GLN A 284 5.40 -17.64 6.34
C GLN A 284 6.94 -17.77 6.30
N SER A 285 7.66 -17.03 7.15
CA SER A 285 9.13 -17.08 7.19
C SER A 285 9.62 -18.50 7.47
N ARG A 286 10.79 -18.86 6.93
CA ARG A 286 11.45 -20.15 7.24
C ARG A 286 11.91 -20.22 8.70
N SER A 287 12.20 -19.07 9.33
CA SER A 287 12.58 -19.00 10.74
C SER A 287 11.36 -19.14 11.65
N ARG A 288 11.39 -20.14 12.54
CA ARG A 288 10.34 -20.34 13.55
C ARG A 288 10.23 -19.14 14.49
N ASP A 289 11.35 -18.55 14.87
CA ASP A 289 11.39 -17.43 15.80
C ASP A 289 10.81 -16.15 15.18
N VAL A 290 11.01 -15.95 13.87
CA VAL A 290 10.38 -14.84 13.13
C VAL A 290 8.87 -15.01 13.06
N ARG A 291 8.37 -16.24 12.79
CA ARG A 291 6.92 -16.51 12.80
C ARG A 291 6.32 -16.24 14.18
N ALA A 292 6.94 -16.78 15.24
CA ALA A 292 6.47 -16.60 16.62
C ALA A 292 6.49 -15.13 17.07
N MET A 293 7.51 -14.36 16.69
CA MET A 293 7.58 -12.91 16.94
C MET A 293 6.43 -12.19 16.24
N THR A 294 6.18 -12.53 14.97
CA THR A 294 5.12 -11.90 14.17
C THR A 294 3.73 -12.24 14.71
N GLU A 295 3.49 -13.48 15.10
CA GLU A 295 2.23 -13.91 15.73
C GLU A 295 1.95 -13.14 17.03
N LYS A 296 2.97 -12.96 17.89
CA LYS A 296 2.82 -12.17 19.11
C LYS A 296 2.43 -10.72 18.80
N ILE A 297 3.08 -10.10 17.82
CA ILE A 297 2.82 -8.69 17.47
C ILE A 297 1.44 -8.52 16.83
N LEU A 298 1.10 -9.34 15.82
CA LEU A 298 -0.12 -9.16 15.04
C LEU A 298 -1.36 -9.76 15.71
N ASN A 299 -1.26 -10.99 16.21
CA ASN A 299 -2.43 -11.73 16.69
C ASN A 299 -2.69 -11.50 18.18
N HIS A 300 -1.64 -11.23 18.97
CA HIS A 300 -1.77 -10.98 20.41
C HIS A 300 -1.62 -9.50 20.77
N GLY A 301 -1.42 -8.62 19.79
CA GLY A 301 -1.30 -7.17 20.00
C GLY A 301 -0.08 -6.76 20.82
N ALA A 302 0.96 -7.58 20.87
CA ALA A 302 2.16 -7.27 21.63
C ALA A 302 2.90 -6.08 21.00
N ASP A 303 3.24 -5.10 21.84
CA ASP A 303 4.01 -3.93 21.42
C ASP A 303 5.53 -4.18 21.42
N ARG A 304 5.94 -5.31 21.99
CA ARG A 304 7.32 -5.79 22.05
C ARG A 304 7.40 -7.32 22.03
N ALA A 305 8.46 -7.87 21.44
CA ALA A 305 8.75 -9.29 21.42
C ALA A 305 10.27 -9.54 21.37
N SER A 306 10.77 -10.41 22.23
CA SER A 306 12.15 -10.89 22.15
C SER A 306 12.30 -11.93 21.04
N ILE A 307 13.42 -11.90 20.32
CA ILE A 307 13.76 -12.84 19.25
C ILE A 307 15.27 -13.04 19.19
N THR A 308 15.70 -14.29 19.08
CA THR A 308 17.11 -14.64 18.86
C THR A 308 17.32 -14.94 17.38
N ILE A 309 18.27 -14.25 16.74
CA ILE A 309 18.61 -14.46 15.32
C ILE A 309 20.10 -14.73 15.23
N ARG A 310 20.47 -15.91 14.73
CA ARG A 310 21.87 -16.34 14.55
C ARG A 310 22.70 -16.22 15.84
N GLY A 311 22.09 -16.54 16.99
CA GLY A 311 22.74 -16.50 18.31
C GLY A 311 22.87 -15.11 18.94
N LYS A 312 22.32 -14.06 18.31
CA LYS A 312 22.21 -12.72 18.90
C LYS A 312 20.77 -12.44 19.30
N ASP A 313 20.56 -11.94 20.50
CA ASP A 313 19.25 -11.55 21.01
C ASP A 313 18.88 -10.15 20.53
N TYR A 314 17.62 -9.99 20.18
CA TYR A 314 17.03 -8.73 19.77
C TYR A 314 15.69 -8.53 20.49
N THR A 315 15.32 -7.27 20.66
CA THR A 315 13.97 -6.85 21.01
C THR A 315 13.32 -6.23 19.78
N ALA A 316 12.26 -6.85 19.27
CA ALA A 316 11.38 -6.24 18.29
C ALA A 316 10.38 -5.35 19.04
N ILE A 317 10.31 -4.07 18.70
CA ILE A 317 9.26 -3.15 19.15
C ILE A 317 8.31 -2.86 17.98
N ALA A 318 7.03 -2.70 18.27
CA ALA A 318 5.98 -2.57 17.27
C ALA A 318 5.06 -1.39 17.55
N ALA A 319 4.67 -0.67 16.50
CA ALA A 319 3.66 0.37 16.55
C ALA A 319 2.64 0.19 15.43
N ARG A 320 1.36 0.19 15.80
CA ARG A 320 0.24 0.07 14.86
C ARG A 320 -0.07 1.42 14.22
N ILE A 321 -0.21 1.44 12.90
CA ILE A 321 -0.83 2.51 12.12
C ILE A 321 -2.33 2.21 12.10
N PRO A 322 -3.20 2.98 12.79
CA PRO A 322 -4.59 2.60 13.03
C PRO A 322 -5.39 2.30 11.75
N GLU A 323 -5.18 3.12 10.72
CA GLU A 323 -5.75 2.93 9.39
C GLU A 323 -4.63 3.16 8.38
N PRO A 324 -4.31 2.18 7.51
CA PRO A 324 -5.07 0.97 7.15
C PRO A 324 -5.02 -0.22 8.11
N GLY A 325 -4.35 -0.12 9.25
CA GLY A 325 -4.05 -1.31 10.04
C GLY A 325 -2.78 -1.97 9.52
N TRP A 326 -1.70 -1.20 9.44
CA TRP A 326 -0.35 -1.72 9.22
C TRP A 326 0.46 -1.60 10.49
N THR A 327 1.59 -2.30 10.56
CA THR A 327 2.46 -2.29 11.73
C THR A 327 3.88 -1.96 11.33
N ILE A 328 4.48 -1.00 12.04
CA ILE A 328 5.90 -0.70 11.93
C ILE A 328 6.61 -1.51 13.00
N ILE A 329 7.64 -2.26 12.61
CA ILE A 329 8.49 -3.04 13.52
C ILE A 329 9.90 -2.47 13.45
N ARG A 330 10.52 -2.27 14.62
CA ARG A 330 11.94 -1.94 14.74
C ARG A 330 12.66 -3.01 15.56
N MET A 331 13.81 -3.46 15.08
CA MET A 331 14.70 -4.35 15.82
C MET A 331 15.72 -3.55 16.61
N MET A 332 15.90 -3.93 17.88
CA MET A 332 16.92 -3.36 18.76
C MET A 332 17.78 -4.49 19.29
N ASP A 333 19.10 -4.27 19.38
CA ASP A 333 20.04 -5.26 19.90
C ASP A 333 20.25 -5.20 21.42
#